data_AF-M5DZJ7-F1
#
_entry.id   AF-M5DZJ7-F1
#
_cell.length_a   1.000
_cell.length_b   1.000
_cell.length_c   1.000
_cell.angle_alpha   90.00
_cell.angle_beta   90.00
_cell.angle_gamma   90.00
#
_symmetry.space_group_name_H-M   'P 1'
#
loop_
_entity.id
_entity.type
_entity.pdbx_description
1 polymer ?
#
loop_
_entity_poly.entity_id
_entity_poly.type
_entity_poly.pdbx_seq_one_letter_code
_entity_poly.pdbx_strand_id
1 'polypeptide(L)'
;MPDYRFPANPPEAVLAWFRAKGLKPSFDYREVWAEEHAQAFTVAKAMRMDVLTTIREALDQALAEGKTLEQFRKELTPTLQKLGWWGRADVVDPTTGEVINAQLGSPRRLKKIYATNMKVARAAGQWERIERRKKTHPYLVYELGPSENHRAQHVAWAGIILRADDPFWQTHYPPNGWGCKCRVRQINQREYDKLVDTGKYTTTAPRITKKEWINDRTGEALQVPIGIDPGWDYNPGMHRAKALADNADRSAAELKKAAQKPAPKASPTLPPDSVLSTAKNVTQAGIDQVLSELPNSQVQVAKVAEFLNRRPIKTLMIKQTEMGTGKTAYALKDKVGKFLGLDNAWGAYNTRKVSQVNGFTYQQGEHVVVKVKATDNLLKTDIDAMKKSVSLAIETERTAASVSEPLLKRWTITETYEKTAAAKSPGQVITWLHELGHQVHFWAGTPRVPGALKDTYLTRYANTNNHEWHAEHFTAWVIDRDALAGWNLEVAEYFDRMVDNAIGWQYNKGKRNP
;
A
#
# COMPACT_ATOMS: atom_id res chain seq x y z
N MET A 1 -14.87 12.49 35.74
CA MET A 1 -14.59 13.79 35.09
C MET A 1 -15.43 13.86 33.83
N PRO A 2 -16.16 14.95 33.54
CA PRO A 2 -16.99 15.01 32.35
C PRO A 2 -16.13 14.88 31.10
N ASP A 3 -16.44 13.90 30.25
CA ASP A 3 -15.83 13.78 28.93
C ASP A 3 -16.10 15.07 28.14
N TYR A 4 -15.04 15.68 27.60
CA TYR A 4 -15.11 16.93 26.86
C TYR A 4 -16.02 16.77 25.62
N ARG A 5 -17.13 17.51 25.58
CA ARG A 5 -18.08 17.57 24.45
C ARG A 5 -17.60 18.54 23.37
N PHE A 6 -17.81 18.19 22.11
CA PHE A 6 -17.63 19.12 20.99
C PHE A 6 -18.75 20.16 21.01
N PRO A 7 -18.48 21.43 20.68
CA PRO A 7 -19.55 22.34 20.27
C PRO A 7 -20.19 21.79 18.99
N ALA A 8 -21.52 21.89 18.87
CA ALA A 8 -22.30 21.31 17.78
C ALA A 8 -21.88 21.79 16.37
N ASN A 9 -21.15 22.92 16.29
CA ASN A 9 -20.58 23.46 15.06
C ASN A 9 -19.05 23.62 15.20
N PRO A 10 -18.25 22.82 14.49
CA PRO A 10 -16.79 22.94 14.46
C PRO A 10 -16.38 24.17 13.63
N PRO A 11 -15.33 24.92 14.02
CA PRO A 11 -14.85 26.04 13.20
C PRO A 11 -14.38 25.54 11.82
N GLU A 12 -14.85 26.17 10.74
CA GLU A 12 -14.56 25.82 9.33
C GLU A 12 -13.07 25.58 9.05
N ALA A 13 -12.20 26.38 9.68
CA ALA A 13 -10.75 26.25 9.67
C ALA A 13 -10.23 24.84 10.03
N VAL A 14 -10.85 24.18 11.01
CA VAL A 14 -10.47 22.85 11.51
C VAL A 14 -10.82 21.76 10.49
N LEU A 15 -11.99 21.88 9.85
CA LEU A 15 -12.42 20.95 8.81
C LEU A 15 -11.58 21.08 7.55
N ALA A 16 -11.32 22.32 7.12
CA ALA A 16 -10.45 22.62 6.00
C ALA A 16 -9.04 22.05 6.21
N TRP A 17 -8.49 22.11 7.43
CA TRP A 17 -7.19 21.53 7.75
C TRP A 17 -7.17 20.00 7.65
N PHE A 18 -8.18 19.32 8.20
CA PHE A 18 -8.21 17.85 8.20
C PHE A 18 -8.40 17.30 6.78
N ARG A 19 -9.27 17.94 6.00
CA ARG A 19 -9.54 17.57 4.60
C ARG A 19 -8.37 17.81 3.67
N ALA A 20 -7.51 18.80 3.97
CA ALA A 20 -6.33 19.13 3.18
C ALA A 20 -5.15 18.15 3.33
N LYS A 21 -5.21 17.16 4.23
CA LYS A 21 -4.14 16.15 4.36
C LYS A 21 -4.21 15.10 3.25
N GLY A 22 -3.06 14.65 2.76
CA GLY A 22 -2.93 13.44 1.92
C GLY A 22 -3.14 12.15 2.75
N LEU A 23 -3.17 10.98 2.11
CA LEU A 23 -3.17 9.67 2.77
C LEU A 23 -1.79 9.02 2.60
N LYS A 24 -1.19 8.48 3.67
CA LYS A 24 0.05 7.68 3.58
C LYS A 24 -0.03 6.47 4.53
N PRO A 25 -0.05 5.23 4.02
CA PRO A 25 0.07 4.03 4.86
C PRO A 25 1.39 4.01 5.62
N SER A 26 1.40 3.46 6.84
CA SER A 26 2.60 3.30 7.65
C SER A 26 2.43 2.14 8.63
N PHE A 27 3.50 1.36 8.85
CA PHE A 27 3.46 0.19 9.72
C PHE A 27 3.75 0.57 11.17
N ASP A 28 4.70 1.48 11.39
CA ASP A 28 5.06 2.03 12.69
C ASP A 28 4.96 3.55 12.69
N TYR A 29 4.47 4.15 13.77
CA TYR A 29 4.34 5.60 13.86
C TYR A 29 5.70 6.31 13.79
N ARG A 30 6.80 5.60 14.08
CA ARG A 30 8.18 6.10 13.96
C ARG A 30 8.68 6.17 12.51
N GLU A 31 7.94 5.66 11.54
CA GLU A 31 8.28 5.68 10.10
C GLU A 31 7.78 6.93 9.38
N VAL A 32 6.96 7.76 10.02
CA VAL A 32 6.39 8.98 9.44
C VAL A 32 6.94 10.17 10.19
N TRP A 33 7.73 11.01 9.51
CA TRP A 33 8.39 12.15 10.15
C TRP A 33 7.47 13.38 10.25
N ALA A 34 7.86 14.38 11.05
CA ALA A 34 7.06 15.54 11.45
C ALA A 34 6.37 16.29 10.28
N GLU A 35 7.10 16.59 9.21
CA GLU A 35 6.56 17.27 8.02
C GLU A 35 5.53 16.40 7.28
N GLU A 36 5.72 15.07 7.29
CA GLU A 36 4.80 14.12 6.67
C GLU A 36 3.55 13.90 7.54
N HIS A 37 3.64 13.99 8.86
CA HIS A 37 2.46 14.02 9.73
C HIS A 37 1.65 15.32 9.61
N ALA A 38 2.32 16.44 9.29
CA ALA A 38 1.67 17.71 8.99
C ALA A 38 0.89 17.63 7.66
N GLN A 39 1.41 16.90 6.67
CA GLN A 39 0.90 16.84 5.30
C GLN A 39 0.05 15.60 4.97
N ALA A 40 0.21 14.48 5.69
CA ALA A 40 -0.46 13.21 5.44
C ALA A 40 -1.08 12.59 6.70
N PHE A 41 -2.26 12.00 6.54
CA PHE A 41 -2.93 11.19 7.55
C PHE A 41 -2.39 9.76 7.51
N THR A 42 -1.80 9.32 8.62
CA THR A 42 -1.24 7.97 8.77
C THR A 42 -1.75 7.33 10.05
N VAL A 43 -2.00 6.03 10.01
CA VAL A 43 -2.34 5.22 11.17
C VAL A 43 -1.43 4.01 11.13
N ALA A 44 -0.56 3.86 12.14
CA ALA A 44 0.36 2.73 12.24
C ALA A 44 -0.40 1.41 12.00
N LYS A 45 0.21 0.43 11.32
CA LYS A 45 -0.38 -0.89 11.04
C LYS A 45 -1.72 -0.85 10.29
N ALA A 46 -2.15 0.31 9.77
CA ALA A 46 -3.22 0.42 8.79
C ALA A 46 -2.56 0.54 7.41
N MET A 47 -1.84 -0.52 7.03
CA MET A 47 -1.11 -0.60 5.76
C MET A 47 -2.04 -0.65 4.55
N ARG A 48 -3.31 -0.96 4.78
CA ARG A 48 -4.32 -0.97 3.73
C ARG A 48 -5.04 0.38 3.65
N MET A 49 -5.13 0.89 2.44
CA MET A 49 -5.75 2.18 2.14
C MET A 49 -7.24 2.23 2.49
N ASP A 50 -7.95 1.11 2.44
CA ASP A 50 -9.36 1.00 2.84
C ASP A 50 -9.55 1.31 4.35
N VAL A 51 -8.71 0.73 5.20
CA VAL A 51 -8.69 0.98 6.65
C VAL A 51 -8.32 2.43 6.92
N LEU A 52 -7.26 2.92 6.26
CA LEU A 52 -6.78 4.28 6.46
C LEU A 52 -7.83 5.31 6.03
N THR A 53 -8.48 5.09 4.88
CA THR A 53 -9.56 5.95 4.35
C THR A 53 -10.78 5.89 5.25
N THR A 54 -11.20 4.70 5.68
CA THR A 54 -12.35 4.53 6.59
C THR A 54 -12.13 5.27 7.91
N ILE A 55 -10.94 5.17 8.50
CA ILE A 55 -10.61 5.88 9.74
C ILE A 55 -10.57 7.40 9.47
N ARG A 56 -10.01 7.84 8.34
CA ARG A 56 -9.98 9.25 7.95
C ARG A 56 -11.39 9.81 7.79
N GLU A 57 -12.25 9.17 7.02
CA GLU A 57 -13.64 9.61 6.79
C GLU A 57 -14.44 9.66 8.08
N ALA A 58 -14.29 8.65 8.95
CA ALA A 58 -14.94 8.66 10.26
C ALA A 58 -14.43 9.81 11.15
N LEU A 59 -13.15 10.18 11.04
CA LEU A 59 -12.60 11.36 11.72
C LEU A 59 -13.08 12.68 11.09
N ASP A 60 -13.24 12.75 9.77
CA ASP A 60 -13.81 13.91 9.08
C ASP A 60 -15.26 14.14 9.52
N GLN A 61 -16.07 13.09 9.50
CA GLN A 61 -17.45 13.14 9.98
C GLN A 61 -17.52 13.49 11.46
N ALA A 62 -16.66 12.87 12.29
CA ALA A 62 -16.62 13.21 13.71
C ALA A 62 -16.18 14.66 13.96
N LEU A 63 -15.27 15.18 13.13
CA LEU A 63 -14.91 16.58 13.14
C LEU A 63 -16.08 17.44 12.68
N ALA A 64 -16.79 17.09 11.62
CA ALA A 64 -17.83 17.91 10.97
C ALA A 64 -19.12 17.99 11.79
N GLU A 65 -19.53 16.87 12.35
CA GLU A 65 -20.80 16.71 13.07
C GLU A 65 -20.61 16.79 14.59
N GLY A 66 -19.38 16.98 15.07
CA GLY A 66 -19.06 17.05 16.50
C GLY A 66 -19.31 15.73 17.25
N LYS A 67 -19.18 14.58 16.59
CA LYS A 67 -19.43 13.26 17.19
C LYS A 67 -18.51 13.00 18.38
N THR A 68 -19.04 12.38 19.44
CA THR A 68 -18.27 11.99 20.63
C THR A 68 -17.36 10.78 20.35
N LEU A 69 -16.40 10.51 21.24
CA LEU A 69 -15.57 9.30 21.17
C LEU A 69 -16.42 8.02 21.21
N GLU A 70 -17.51 8.04 21.96
CA GLU A 70 -18.41 6.89 22.08
C GLU A 70 -19.11 6.61 20.74
N GLN A 71 -19.69 7.64 20.12
CA GLN A 71 -20.31 7.56 18.79
C GLN A 71 -19.30 7.12 17.74
N PHE A 72 -18.13 7.76 17.70
CA PHE A 72 -17.04 7.41 16.80
C PHE A 72 -16.65 5.92 16.91
N ARG A 73 -16.53 5.38 18.12
CA ARG A 73 -16.23 3.95 18.33
C ARG A 73 -17.38 3.06 17.89
N LYS A 74 -18.61 3.38 18.31
CA LYS A 74 -19.80 2.59 18.02
C LYS A 74 -20.02 2.41 16.51
N GLU A 75 -19.79 3.46 15.75
CA GLU A 75 -19.96 3.48 14.29
C GLU A 75 -18.78 2.83 13.55
N LEU A 76 -17.54 3.13 13.97
CA LEU A 76 -16.34 2.70 13.25
C LEU A 76 -15.94 1.25 13.54
N THR A 77 -16.21 0.73 14.75
CA THR A 77 -15.80 -0.62 15.14
C THR A 77 -16.35 -1.72 14.22
N PRO A 78 -17.66 -1.79 13.93
CA PRO A 78 -18.20 -2.83 13.04
C PRO A 78 -17.59 -2.77 11.64
N THR A 79 -17.34 -1.57 11.11
CA THR A 79 -16.72 -1.38 9.79
C THR A 79 -15.29 -1.88 9.78
N LEU A 80 -14.48 -1.54 10.79
CA LEU A 80 -13.11 -2.04 10.90
C LEU A 80 -13.04 -3.55 11.13
N GLN A 81 -14.01 -4.14 11.82
CA GLN A 81 -14.15 -5.59 11.96
C GLN A 81 -14.45 -6.27 10.64
N LYS A 82 -15.39 -5.74 9.83
CA LYS A 82 -15.69 -6.25 8.49
C LYS A 82 -14.48 -6.17 7.56
N LEU A 83 -13.68 -5.12 7.72
CA LEU A 83 -12.41 -4.98 7.02
C LEU A 83 -11.33 -5.93 7.57
N GLY A 84 -11.55 -6.66 8.67
CA GLY A 84 -10.53 -7.54 9.24
C GLY A 84 -9.39 -6.81 9.98
N TRP A 85 -9.59 -5.53 10.31
CA TRP A 85 -8.65 -4.71 11.07
C TRP A 85 -9.09 -4.57 12.53
N TRP A 86 -9.18 -5.68 13.27
CA TRP A 86 -9.63 -5.66 14.67
C TRP A 86 -8.96 -6.75 15.51
N GLY A 87 -8.72 -6.46 16.79
CA GLY A 87 -8.10 -7.40 17.71
C GLY A 87 -6.59 -7.53 17.52
N ARG A 88 -6.06 -8.71 17.85
CA ARG A 88 -4.66 -9.09 17.60
C ARG A 88 -4.61 -10.02 16.40
N ALA A 89 -3.62 -9.82 15.55
CA ALA A 89 -3.37 -10.69 14.42
C ALA A 89 -1.86 -10.81 14.21
N ASP A 90 -1.45 -11.94 13.64
CA ASP A 90 -0.09 -12.12 13.17
C ASP A 90 0.07 -11.32 11.88
N VAL A 91 1.00 -10.36 11.91
CA VAL A 91 1.25 -9.43 10.81
C VAL A 91 2.73 -9.44 10.54
N VAL A 92 3.09 -9.51 9.26
CA VAL A 92 4.49 -9.42 8.84
C VAL A 92 4.91 -7.95 8.97
N ASP A 93 5.97 -7.70 9.73
CA ASP A 93 6.62 -6.40 9.74
C ASP A 93 7.33 -6.18 8.39
N PRO A 94 6.95 -5.15 7.60
CA PRO A 94 7.50 -4.94 6.27
C PRO A 94 8.98 -4.53 6.30
N THR A 95 9.47 -4.04 7.44
CA THR A 95 10.88 -3.62 7.60
C THR A 95 11.76 -4.80 8.01
N THR A 96 11.31 -5.65 8.94
CA THR A 96 12.13 -6.76 9.47
C THR A 96 11.80 -8.11 8.82
N GLY A 97 10.63 -8.27 8.20
CA GLY A 97 10.14 -9.52 7.65
C GLY A 97 9.65 -10.53 8.70
N GLU A 98 9.65 -10.16 9.98
CA GLU A 98 9.22 -11.02 11.07
C GLU A 98 7.70 -11.03 11.22
N VAL A 99 7.14 -12.21 11.53
CA VAL A 99 5.73 -12.32 11.93
C VAL A 99 5.61 -11.86 13.37
N ILE A 100 4.97 -10.72 13.57
CA ILE A 100 4.70 -10.19 14.90
C ILE A 100 3.21 -10.29 15.22
N ASN A 101 2.89 -10.74 16.44
CA ASN A 101 1.52 -10.67 16.94
C ASN A 101 1.20 -9.20 17.28
N ALA A 102 0.58 -8.48 16.34
CA ALA A 102 0.34 -7.05 16.50
C ALA A 102 -1.12 -6.75 16.88
N GLN A 103 -1.29 -5.74 17.72
CA GLN A 103 -2.61 -5.15 17.96
C GLN A 103 -3.03 -4.30 16.75
N LEU A 104 -4.07 -4.73 16.04
CA LEU A 104 -4.78 -3.99 14.99
C LEU A 104 -5.79 -3.00 15.62
N GLY A 105 -7.06 -3.03 15.26
CA GLY A 105 -8.10 -2.23 15.91
C GLY A 105 -8.36 -2.64 17.36
N SER A 106 -8.60 -1.66 18.23
CA SER A 106 -9.16 -1.89 19.57
C SER A 106 -9.81 -0.61 20.09
N PRO A 107 -10.74 -0.68 21.07
CA PRO A 107 -11.36 0.51 21.63
C PRO A 107 -10.32 1.49 22.18
N ARG A 108 -9.30 0.98 22.89
CA ARG A 108 -8.18 1.77 23.42
C ARG A 108 -7.41 2.48 22.30
N ARG A 109 -7.16 1.79 21.18
CA ARG A 109 -6.46 2.37 20.03
C ARG A 109 -7.29 3.43 19.32
N LEU A 110 -8.58 3.19 19.09
CA LEU A 110 -9.49 4.17 18.52
C LEU A 110 -9.55 5.46 19.36
N LYS A 111 -9.52 5.34 20.70
CA LYS A 111 -9.41 6.53 21.58
C LYS A 111 -8.14 7.34 21.34
N LYS A 112 -6.99 6.68 21.17
CA LYS A 112 -5.73 7.38 20.87
C LYS A 112 -5.81 8.06 19.50
N ILE A 113 -6.25 7.35 18.46
CA ILE A 113 -6.40 7.89 17.11
C ILE A 113 -7.30 9.13 17.12
N TYR A 114 -8.48 9.00 17.71
CA TYR A 114 -9.45 10.09 17.83
C TYR A 114 -8.87 11.27 18.62
N ALA A 115 -8.41 11.04 19.85
CA ALA A 115 -7.94 12.12 20.71
C ALA A 115 -6.74 12.87 20.14
N THR A 116 -5.81 12.16 19.49
CA THR A 116 -4.65 12.76 18.82
C THR A 116 -5.10 13.62 17.64
N ASN A 117 -5.83 13.06 16.68
CA ASN A 117 -6.21 13.80 15.47
C ASN A 117 -7.09 15.01 15.78
N MET A 118 -8.04 14.89 16.71
CA MET A 118 -8.90 16.00 17.12
C MET A 118 -8.10 17.15 17.74
N LYS A 119 -7.05 16.85 18.52
CA LYS A 119 -6.19 17.88 19.12
C LYS A 119 -5.34 18.58 18.08
N VAL A 120 -4.69 17.83 17.20
CA VAL A 120 -3.86 18.41 16.14
C VAL A 120 -4.71 19.27 15.21
N ALA A 121 -5.92 18.83 14.85
CA ALA A 121 -6.85 19.63 14.04
C ALA A 121 -7.26 20.94 14.72
N ARG A 122 -7.55 20.90 16.02
CA ARG A 122 -7.88 22.11 16.79
C ARG A 122 -6.69 23.06 16.91
N ALA A 123 -5.49 22.53 17.15
CA ALA A 123 -4.26 23.31 17.22
C ALA A 123 -4.01 24.05 15.89
N ALA A 124 -4.17 23.36 14.77
CA ALA A 124 -4.04 23.97 13.46
C ALA A 124 -5.09 25.07 13.20
N GLY A 125 -6.37 24.80 13.50
CA GLY A 125 -7.42 25.81 13.38
C GLY A 125 -7.24 26.98 14.36
N GLN A 126 -6.59 26.75 15.51
CA GLN A 126 -6.22 27.81 16.44
C GLN A 126 -5.11 28.70 15.90
N TRP A 127 -4.08 28.12 15.30
CA TRP A 127 -3.00 28.86 14.66
C TRP A 127 -3.50 29.78 13.54
N GLU A 128 -4.45 29.31 12.73
CA GLU A 128 -5.04 30.15 11.69
C GLU A 128 -5.78 31.36 12.27
N ARG A 129 -6.49 31.18 13.39
CA ARG A 129 -7.09 32.31 14.12
C ARG A 129 -6.04 33.23 14.73
N ILE A 130 -4.91 32.67 15.16
CA ILE A 130 -3.77 33.44 15.69
C ILE A 130 -3.23 34.34 14.58
N GLU A 131 -2.89 33.78 13.42
CA GLU A 131 -2.37 34.50 12.26
C GLU A 131 -3.33 35.62 11.82
N ARG A 132 -4.63 35.32 11.69
CA ARG A 132 -5.64 36.34 11.33
C ARG A 132 -5.72 37.50 12.33
N ARG A 133 -5.51 37.23 13.62
CA ARG A 133 -5.63 38.25 14.70
C ARG A 133 -4.28 38.78 15.19
N LYS A 134 -3.18 38.41 14.53
CA LYS A 134 -1.83 38.78 14.94
C LYS A 134 -1.63 40.29 15.10
N LYS A 135 -2.31 41.12 14.30
CA LYS A 135 -2.25 42.58 14.41
C LYS A 135 -2.83 43.12 15.73
N THR A 136 -3.89 42.51 16.25
CA THR A 136 -4.59 42.99 17.46
C THR A 136 -4.21 42.22 18.71
N HIS A 137 -3.83 40.94 18.56
CA HIS A 137 -3.41 40.05 19.62
C HIS A 137 -2.07 39.38 19.25
N PRO A 138 -0.96 40.14 19.30
CA PRO A 138 0.32 39.69 18.76
C PRO A 138 1.05 38.67 19.63
N TYR A 139 0.64 38.47 20.89
CA TYR A 139 1.37 37.62 21.84
C TYR A 139 0.64 36.30 22.11
N LEU A 140 1.42 35.27 22.37
CA LEU A 140 0.99 33.93 22.73
C LEU A 140 1.56 33.57 24.11
N VAL A 141 0.70 33.03 24.97
CA VAL A 141 1.05 32.49 26.29
C VAL A 141 1.01 30.97 26.23
N TYR A 142 2.09 30.30 26.65
CA TYR A 142 2.09 28.84 26.80
C TYR A 142 1.45 28.45 28.13
N GLU A 143 0.43 27.59 28.10
CA GLU A 143 -0.33 27.17 29.27
C GLU A 143 -0.40 25.65 29.41
N LEU A 144 -0.35 25.19 30.67
CA LEU A 144 -0.58 23.79 31.00
C LEU A 144 -2.07 23.44 30.84
N GLY A 145 -2.32 22.22 30.37
CA GLY A 145 -3.65 21.65 30.26
C GLY A 145 -4.14 20.98 31.55
N PRO A 146 -5.31 20.31 31.51
CA PRO A 146 -5.86 19.56 32.65
C PRO A 146 -5.25 18.16 32.73
N SER A 147 -3.92 18.05 32.64
CA SER A 147 -3.25 16.78 32.94
C SER A 147 -3.00 16.73 34.43
N GLU A 148 -3.12 15.55 35.03
CA GLU A 148 -2.74 15.35 36.44
C GLU A 148 -1.22 15.44 36.61
N ASN A 149 -0.49 14.90 35.64
CA ASN A 149 0.97 14.92 35.59
C ASN A 149 1.46 15.64 34.33
N HIS A 150 2.43 16.53 34.50
CA HIS A 150 3.05 17.30 33.42
C HIS A 150 4.52 16.92 33.24
N ARG A 151 5.00 16.96 31.99
CA ARG A 151 6.44 16.83 31.70
C ARG A 151 7.17 18.04 32.29
N ALA A 152 8.31 17.85 32.95
CA ALA A 152 9.06 18.92 33.60
C ALA A 152 9.41 20.08 32.64
N GLN A 153 9.75 19.76 31.39
CA GLN A 153 10.03 20.76 30.36
C GLN A 153 8.79 21.61 30.05
N HIS A 154 7.59 21.01 30.01
CA HIS A 154 6.35 21.75 29.74
C HIS A 154 5.97 22.66 30.90
N VAL A 155 6.29 22.26 32.13
CA VAL A 155 6.15 23.11 33.33
C VAL A 155 7.10 24.30 33.24
N ALA A 156 8.35 24.08 32.82
CA ALA A 156 9.32 25.16 32.63
C ALA A 156 8.92 26.14 31.51
N TRP A 157 8.11 25.70 30.54
CA TRP A 157 7.57 26.57 29.48
C TRP A 157 6.27 27.28 29.87
N ALA A 158 5.61 26.86 30.95
CA ALA A 158 4.36 27.48 31.39
C ALA A 158 4.60 28.94 31.77
N GLY A 159 3.80 29.85 31.20
CA GLY A 159 3.97 31.29 31.42
C GLY A 159 5.02 31.95 30.52
N ILE A 160 5.58 31.25 29.53
CA ILE A 160 6.29 31.90 28.43
C ILE A 160 5.29 32.73 27.62
N ILE A 161 5.61 34.01 27.42
CA ILE A 161 4.87 34.94 26.57
C ILE A 161 5.79 35.42 25.44
N LEU A 162 5.48 35.04 24.21
CA LEU A 162 6.26 35.44 23.04
C LEU A 162 5.34 35.99 21.96
N ARG A 163 5.89 36.77 21.04
CA ARG A 163 5.14 37.19 19.86
C ARG A 163 4.80 35.97 19.00
N ALA A 164 3.70 36.03 18.25
CA ALA A 164 3.26 34.94 17.39
C ALA A 164 4.24 34.61 16.25
N ASP A 165 5.10 35.55 15.83
CA ASP A 165 6.19 35.30 14.85
C ASP A 165 7.44 34.66 15.46
N ASP A 166 7.52 34.51 16.78
CA ASP A 166 8.73 34.00 17.42
C ASP A 166 9.06 32.58 16.91
N PRO A 167 10.32 32.30 16.48
CA PRO A 167 10.74 30.99 16.00
C PRO A 167 10.48 29.84 16.98
N PHE A 168 10.35 30.12 18.28
CA PHE A 168 9.97 29.15 19.29
C PHE A 168 8.70 28.38 18.90
N TRP A 169 7.70 29.07 18.32
CA TRP A 169 6.42 28.49 17.94
C TRP A 169 6.50 27.57 16.71
N GLN A 170 7.63 27.51 16.01
CA GLN A 170 7.80 26.57 14.89
C GLN A 170 7.86 25.12 15.39
N THR A 171 8.41 24.92 16.60
CA THR A 171 8.63 23.59 17.16
C THR A 171 7.87 23.36 18.47
N HIS A 172 7.68 24.40 19.30
CA HIS A 172 7.11 24.27 20.65
C HIS A 172 5.61 24.61 20.73
N TYR A 173 4.90 24.62 19.61
CA TYR A 173 3.46 24.87 19.55
C TYR A 173 2.67 23.58 19.84
N PRO A 174 1.89 23.52 20.95
CA PRO A 174 1.20 22.29 21.33
C PRO A 174 0.23 21.77 20.26
N PRO A 175 0.03 20.43 20.17
CA PRO A 175 0.56 19.40 21.06
C PRO A 175 2.04 19.05 20.82
N ASN A 176 2.85 19.03 21.88
CA ASN A 176 4.30 18.76 21.83
C ASN A 176 4.66 17.28 22.05
N GLY A 177 3.70 16.36 21.87
CA GLY A 177 3.91 14.94 22.13
C GLY A 177 2.64 14.16 22.42
N TRP A 178 2.80 12.84 22.54
CA TRP A 178 1.71 11.92 22.82
C TRP A 178 1.07 12.24 24.17
N GLY A 179 -0.26 12.35 24.16
CA GLY A 179 -1.04 12.64 25.37
C GLY A 179 -0.92 14.09 25.87
N CYS A 180 -0.14 14.97 25.23
CA CYS A 180 -0.02 16.38 25.62
C CYS A 180 -1.40 17.05 25.63
N LYS A 181 -1.68 17.84 26.68
CA LYS A 181 -2.91 18.64 26.81
C LYS A 181 -2.62 20.15 26.97
N CYS A 182 -1.35 20.54 26.89
CA CYS A 182 -0.94 21.94 26.93
C CYS A 182 -1.59 22.70 25.77
N ARG A 183 -1.75 24.01 25.96
CA ARG A 183 -2.39 24.89 24.98
C ARG A 183 -1.63 26.20 24.91
N VAL A 184 -1.91 26.96 23.86
CA VAL A 184 -1.53 28.37 23.79
C VAL A 184 -2.75 29.24 23.95
N ARG A 185 -2.57 30.45 24.46
CA ARG A 185 -3.61 31.48 24.50
C ARG A 185 -3.09 32.75 23.86
N GLN A 186 -3.88 33.32 22.97
CA GLN A 186 -3.55 34.56 22.28
C GLN A 186 -4.01 35.75 23.11
N ILE A 187 -3.15 36.75 23.30
CA ILE A 187 -3.40 37.94 24.14
C ILE A 187 -3.03 39.24 23.40
N ASN A 188 -3.67 40.34 23.80
CA ASN A 188 -3.37 41.68 23.27
C ASN A 188 -2.29 42.39 24.11
N GLN A 189 -1.87 43.58 23.65
CA GLN A 189 -0.84 44.38 24.32
C GLN A 189 -1.18 44.69 25.79
N ARG A 190 -2.42 45.14 26.06
CA ARG A 190 -2.85 45.49 27.41
C ARG A 190 -2.75 44.31 28.39
N GLU A 191 -3.15 43.13 27.95
CA GLU A 191 -3.03 41.92 28.76
C GLU A 191 -1.57 41.47 28.90
N TYR A 192 -0.77 41.61 27.84
CA TYR A 192 0.68 41.37 27.89
C TYR A 192 1.33 42.22 28.99
N ASP A 193 1.13 43.55 28.97
CA ASP A 193 1.73 44.46 29.95
C ASP A 193 1.33 44.05 31.38
N LYS A 194 0.04 43.77 31.60
CA LYS A 194 -0.47 43.32 32.90
C LYS A 194 0.16 42.01 33.38
N LEU A 195 0.37 41.03 32.50
CA LEU A 195 0.96 39.75 32.88
C LEU A 195 2.45 39.89 33.16
N VAL A 196 3.17 40.68 32.36
CA VAL A 196 4.60 40.96 32.57
C VAL A 196 4.85 41.68 33.88
N ASP A 197 4.02 42.67 34.23
CA ASP A 197 4.10 43.42 35.50
C ASP A 197 3.97 42.53 36.75
N THR A 198 3.37 41.34 36.63
CA THR A 198 3.28 40.40 37.76
C THR A 198 4.63 39.76 38.12
N GLY A 199 5.63 39.83 37.23
CA GLY A 199 6.92 39.15 37.38
C GLY A 199 6.86 37.62 37.30
N LYS A 200 5.69 37.02 37.02
CA LYS A 200 5.48 35.56 36.97
C LYS A 200 5.62 34.96 35.56
N TYR A 201 5.77 35.79 34.54
CA TYR A 201 5.80 35.39 33.14
C TYR A 201 7.16 35.73 32.52
N THR A 202 7.60 34.90 31.58
CA THR A 202 8.89 35.06 30.91
C THR A 202 8.66 35.54 29.48
N THR A 203 9.30 36.64 29.10
CA THR A 203 9.15 37.26 27.77
C THR A 203 10.28 36.90 26.80
N THR A 204 11.24 36.11 27.24
CA THR A 204 12.40 35.70 26.46
C THR A 204 12.29 34.23 26.09
N ALA A 205 12.47 33.91 24.82
CA ALA A 205 12.45 32.54 24.36
C ALA A 205 13.63 31.75 24.99
N PRO A 206 13.41 30.56 25.55
CA PRO A 206 14.49 29.73 26.04
C PRO A 206 15.35 29.25 24.86
N ARG A 207 16.64 29.01 25.12
CA ARG A 207 17.52 28.41 24.11
C ARG A 207 16.99 27.01 23.76
N ILE A 208 16.75 26.78 22.47
CA ILE A 208 16.33 25.48 21.97
C ILE A 208 17.54 24.55 21.94
N THR A 209 17.62 23.67 22.92
CA THR A 209 18.63 22.59 22.95
C THR A 209 18.02 21.34 22.32
N LYS A 210 18.74 20.74 21.38
CA LYS A 210 18.37 19.47 20.76
C LYS A 210 19.17 18.34 21.40
N LYS A 211 18.57 17.17 21.47
CA LYS A 211 19.25 15.92 21.80
C LYS A 211 19.20 15.01 20.58
N GLU A 212 20.25 14.22 20.42
CA GLU A 212 20.21 13.11 19.50
C GLU A 212 19.20 12.07 20.00
N TRP A 213 18.34 11.63 19.11
CA TRP A 213 17.42 10.53 19.30
C TRP A 213 17.60 9.57 18.14
N ILE A 214 17.91 8.32 18.46
CA ILE A 214 18.05 7.27 17.46
C ILE A 214 16.69 6.63 17.26
N ASN A 215 16.26 6.56 16.02
CA ASN A 215 15.05 5.85 15.65
C ASN A 215 15.36 4.34 15.66
N ASP A 216 15.00 3.64 16.74
CA ASP A 216 15.23 2.20 16.88
C ASP A 216 14.60 1.36 15.75
N ARG A 217 13.69 1.95 14.95
CA ARG A 217 13.06 1.31 13.80
C ARG A 217 13.86 1.49 12.51
N THR A 218 14.27 2.72 12.18
CA THR A 218 14.95 3.03 10.91
C THR A 218 16.47 3.07 11.04
N GLY A 219 16.99 3.12 12.27
CA GLY A 219 18.41 3.33 12.57
C GLY A 219 18.88 4.77 12.41
N GLU A 220 17.99 5.70 12.03
CA GLU A 220 18.35 7.10 11.78
C GLU A 220 18.53 7.89 13.08
N ALA A 221 19.64 8.64 13.18
CA ALA A 221 19.87 9.58 14.26
C ALA A 221 19.25 10.95 13.89
N LEU A 222 18.36 11.44 14.75
CA LEU A 222 17.63 12.69 14.55
C LEU A 222 17.84 13.64 15.72
N GLN A 223 17.89 14.93 15.41
CA GLN A 223 18.08 15.99 16.41
C GLN A 223 16.72 16.54 16.86
N VAL A 224 16.25 16.10 18.03
CA VAL A 224 14.92 16.44 18.56
C VAL A 224 15.03 17.46 19.70
N PRO A 225 14.24 18.55 19.72
CA PRO A 225 14.22 19.48 20.85
C PRO A 225 13.92 18.79 22.18
N ILE A 226 14.67 19.13 23.23
CA ILE A 226 14.46 18.58 24.56
C ILE A 226 13.06 18.96 25.07
N GLY A 227 12.27 17.97 25.47
CA GLY A 227 10.90 18.16 25.98
C GLY A 227 9.80 17.99 24.93
N ILE A 228 10.16 17.73 23.68
CA ILE A 228 9.24 17.39 22.59
C ILE A 228 9.43 15.91 22.23
N ASP A 229 8.34 15.18 22.04
CA ASP A 229 8.42 13.79 21.58
C ASP A 229 8.83 13.77 20.08
N PRO A 230 9.68 12.82 19.61
CA PRO A 230 10.07 12.73 18.21
C PRO A 230 8.85 12.69 17.26
N GLY A 231 8.90 13.47 16.18
CA GLY A 231 7.80 13.60 15.21
C GLY A 231 6.70 14.60 15.61
N TRP A 232 6.86 15.31 16.74
CA TRP A 232 5.95 16.39 17.19
C TRP A 232 6.62 17.78 17.19
N ASP A 233 7.83 17.87 16.66
CA ASP A 233 8.66 19.07 16.56
C ASP A 233 8.26 19.96 15.37
N TYR A 234 6.95 20.18 15.21
CA TYR A 234 6.38 21.04 14.18
C TYR A 234 5.13 21.77 14.67
N ASN A 235 4.82 22.91 14.06
CA ASN A 235 3.57 23.62 14.29
C ASN A 235 2.47 23.11 13.34
N PRO A 236 1.38 22.50 13.84
CA PRO A 236 0.32 21.95 13.00
C PRO A 236 -0.37 22.95 12.06
N GLY A 237 -0.31 24.24 12.39
CA GLY A 237 -0.95 25.30 11.61
C GLY A 237 -0.07 26.05 10.62
N MET A 238 1.26 26.03 10.78
CA MET A 238 2.18 26.77 9.89
C MET A 238 2.31 26.15 8.50
N HIS A 239 2.23 24.81 8.38
CA HIS A 239 2.42 24.11 7.11
C HIS A 239 1.18 24.10 6.19
N ARG A 240 0.09 24.77 6.59
CA ARG A 240 -1.18 24.85 5.83
C ARG A 240 -1.04 25.56 4.48
N ALA A 241 -0.27 26.65 4.39
CA ALA A 241 -0.17 27.42 3.15
C ALA A 241 0.57 26.65 2.04
N LYS A 242 1.64 25.93 2.41
CA LYS A 242 2.38 25.05 1.50
C LYS A 242 1.56 23.82 1.11
N ALA A 243 0.88 23.19 2.08
CA ALA A 243 0.00 22.05 1.82
C ALA A 243 -1.25 22.41 0.99
N LEU A 244 -1.86 23.59 1.15
CA LEU A 244 -3.01 24.03 0.32
C LEU A 244 -2.61 24.28 -1.13
N ALA A 245 -1.43 24.87 -1.37
CA ALA A 245 -0.90 25.10 -2.72
C ALA A 245 -0.52 23.77 -3.41
N ASP A 246 0.09 22.83 -2.67
CA ASP A 246 0.51 21.54 -3.21
C ASP A 246 -0.66 20.52 -3.35
N ASN A 247 -1.72 20.66 -2.54
CA ASN A 247 -2.82 19.68 -2.47
C ASN A 247 -4.11 20.11 -3.19
N ALA A 248 -4.34 21.37 -3.58
CA ALA A 248 -5.53 21.73 -4.35
C ALA A 248 -5.54 21.05 -5.74
N ASP A 249 -4.37 20.99 -6.40
CA ASP A 249 -4.21 20.35 -7.71
C ASP A 249 -4.10 18.83 -7.60
N ARG A 250 -3.43 18.31 -6.55
CA ARG A 250 -3.32 16.86 -6.31
C ARG A 250 -4.62 16.25 -5.82
N SER A 251 -5.35 16.88 -4.91
CA SER A 251 -6.51 16.25 -4.26
C SER A 251 -7.69 16.15 -5.20
N ALA A 252 -7.98 17.13 -6.06
CA ALA A 252 -9.10 17.02 -7.01
C ALA A 252 -8.81 16.03 -8.16
N ALA A 253 -7.56 15.95 -8.61
CA ALA A 253 -7.12 14.97 -9.61
C ALA A 253 -7.05 13.56 -9.03
N GLU A 254 -6.49 13.39 -7.82
CA GLU A 254 -6.46 12.11 -7.10
C GLU A 254 -7.87 11.68 -6.66
N LEU A 255 -8.76 12.60 -6.24
CA LEU A 255 -10.16 12.29 -5.89
C LEU A 255 -11.00 11.95 -7.12
N LYS A 256 -10.81 12.59 -8.28
CA LYS A 256 -11.46 12.12 -9.53
C LYS A 256 -10.90 10.78 -10.01
N LYS A 257 -9.60 10.54 -9.85
CA LYS A 257 -8.93 9.27 -10.16
C LYS A 257 -9.25 8.15 -9.14
N ALA A 258 -9.62 8.51 -7.90
CA ALA A 258 -10.02 7.60 -6.83
C ALA A 258 -11.54 7.40 -6.70
N ALA A 259 -12.36 8.37 -7.12
CA ALA A 259 -13.82 8.25 -7.19
C ALA A 259 -14.32 7.60 -8.49
N GLN A 260 -13.47 7.60 -9.54
CA GLN A 260 -13.64 6.71 -10.70
C GLN A 260 -13.09 5.29 -10.45
N LYS A 261 -12.43 5.07 -9.31
CA LYS A 261 -12.08 3.74 -8.81
C LYS A 261 -13.33 3.15 -8.14
N PRO A 262 -13.84 1.98 -8.58
CA PRO A 262 -14.80 1.24 -7.78
C PRO A 262 -14.17 0.92 -6.42
N ALA A 263 -14.98 0.90 -5.36
CA ALA A 263 -14.56 0.43 -4.04
C ALA A 263 -13.77 -0.89 -4.19
N PRO A 264 -12.64 -1.07 -3.49
CA PRO A 264 -11.96 -2.36 -3.49
C PRO A 264 -12.90 -3.37 -2.81
N LYS A 265 -13.61 -4.15 -3.60
CA LYS A 265 -13.93 -5.54 -3.22
C LYS A 265 -12.57 -6.15 -2.88
N ALA A 266 -12.48 -6.75 -1.68
CA ALA A 266 -11.27 -7.36 -1.13
C ALA A 266 -10.27 -7.72 -2.23
N SER A 267 -9.10 -7.05 -2.28
CA SER A 267 -8.02 -7.44 -3.19
C SER A 267 -7.86 -8.94 -3.01
N PRO A 268 -8.15 -9.74 -4.04
CA PRO A 268 -8.27 -11.15 -3.83
C PRO A 268 -6.85 -11.68 -3.78
N THR A 269 -6.41 -11.89 -2.55
CA THR A 269 -5.16 -12.55 -2.24
C THR A 269 -5.21 -13.95 -2.80
N LEU A 270 -4.08 -14.42 -3.31
CA LEU A 270 -3.93 -15.81 -3.71
C LEU A 270 -4.33 -16.73 -2.53
N PRO A 271 -4.85 -17.94 -2.79
CA PRO A 271 -5.20 -18.86 -1.72
C PRO A 271 -4.01 -19.04 -0.76
N PRO A 272 -4.24 -19.07 0.56
CA PRO A 272 -3.14 -19.26 1.51
C PRO A 272 -2.42 -20.58 1.22
N ASP A 273 -1.11 -20.59 1.46
CA ASP A 273 -0.24 -21.76 1.25
C ASP A 273 -0.29 -22.35 -0.17
N SER A 274 -0.53 -21.51 -1.18
CA SER A 274 -0.57 -21.91 -2.60
C SER A 274 0.80 -21.80 -3.29
N VAL A 275 1.82 -21.25 -2.62
CA VAL A 275 3.17 -21.06 -3.17
C VAL A 275 4.22 -21.72 -2.29
N LEU A 276 5.02 -22.63 -2.87
CA LEU A 276 6.24 -23.14 -2.29
C LEU A 276 7.44 -22.53 -3.00
N SER A 277 8.32 -21.88 -2.25
CA SER A 277 9.55 -21.29 -2.79
C SER A 277 10.81 -21.87 -2.14
N THR A 278 11.88 -21.94 -2.92
CA THR A 278 13.24 -22.26 -2.44
C THR A 278 14.19 -21.06 -2.45
N ALA A 279 13.69 -19.88 -2.84
CA ALA A 279 14.39 -18.59 -2.71
C ALA A 279 13.74 -17.74 -1.61
N LYS A 280 14.56 -17.19 -0.70
CA LYS A 280 14.10 -16.54 0.53
C LYS A 280 13.15 -15.36 0.29
N ASN A 281 13.43 -14.53 -0.71
CA ASN A 281 12.65 -13.30 -0.98
C ASN A 281 11.69 -13.45 -2.17
N VAL A 282 11.41 -14.70 -2.58
CA VAL A 282 10.35 -15.00 -3.53
C VAL A 282 9.24 -15.69 -2.75
N THR A 283 8.19 -14.95 -2.42
CA THR A 283 7.12 -15.39 -1.52
C THR A 283 5.75 -15.15 -2.14
N GLN A 284 4.72 -15.84 -1.63
CA GLN A 284 3.34 -15.57 -2.02
C GLN A 284 2.97 -14.10 -1.81
N ALA A 285 3.33 -13.54 -0.65
CA ALA A 285 3.10 -12.12 -0.35
C ALA A 285 3.78 -11.18 -1.37
N GLY A 286 4.94 -11.57 -1.91
CA GLY A 286 5.59 -10.84 -2.98
C GLY A 286 4.80 -10.87 -4.29
N ILE A 287 4.18 -12.01 -4.64
CA ILE A 287 3.29 -12.10 -5.80
C ILE A 287 2.02 -11.26 -5.56
N ASP A 288 1.39 -11.41 -4.39
CA ASP A 288 0.19 -10.65 -4.00
C ASP A 288 0.45 -9.14 -4.10
N GLN A 289 1.61 -8.68 -3.62
CA GLN A 289 1.99 -7.27 -3.69
C GLN A 289 2.13 -6.79 -5.14
N VAL A 290 2.90 -7.50 -5.97
CA VAL A 290 3.09 -7.14 -7.39
C VAL A 290 1.75 -7.07 -8.12
N LEU A 291 0.86 -8.05 -7.91
CA LEU A 291 -0.47 -8.03 -8.53
C LEU A 291 -1.33 -6.87 -8.03
N SER A 292 -1.26 -6.53 -6.74
CA SER A 292 -2.02 -5.42 -6.16
C SER A 292 -1.60 -4.06 -6.69
N GLU A 293 -0.32 -3.93 -7.08
CA GLU A 293 0.28 -2.70 -7.59
C GLU A 293 0.04 -2.48 -9.09
N LEU A 294 -0.39 -3.51 -9.85
CA LEU A 294 -0.74 -3.37 -11.27
C LEU A 294 -1.87 -2.35 -11.47
N PRO A 295 -1.62 -1.20 -12.12
CA PRO A 295 -2.63 -0.17 -12.25
C PRO A 295 -3.70 -0.55 -13.28
N ASN A 296 -4.96 -0.39 -12.88
CA ASN A 296 -6.18 -0.71 -13.63
C ASN A 296 -6.40 -2.20 -13.94
N SER A 297 -5.69 -3.11 -13.27
CA SER A 297 -5.79 -4.56 -13.52
C SER A 297 -6.52 -5.34 -12.43
N GLN A 298 -7.18 -4.64 -11.49
CA GLN A 298 -7.78 -5.25 -10.29
C GLN A 298 -8.88 -6.27 -10.63
N VAL A 299 -9.62 -6.07 -11.72
CA VAL A 299 -10.65 -7.03 -12.17
C VAL A 299 -10.00 -8.32 -12.65
N GLN A 300 -8.90 -8.22 -13.40
CA GLN A 300 -8.17 -9.36 -13.94
C GLN A 300 -7.50 -10.13 -12.82
N VAL A 301 -6.81 -9.42 -11.91
CA VAL A 301 -6.25 -9.99 -10.68
C VAL A 301 -7.33 -10.70 -9.87
N ALA A 302 -8.55 -10.16 -9.84
CA ALA A 302 -9.67 -10.83 -9.17
C ALA A 302 -10.11 -12.14 -9.79
N LYS A 303 -10.19 -12.18 -11.11
CA LYS A 303 -10.47 -13.42 -11.82
C LYS A 303 -9.33 -14.45 -11.65
N VAL A 304 -8.07 -14.02 -11.64
CA VAL A 304 -6.92 -14.90 -11.38
C VAL A 304 -7.00 -15.52 -9.99
N ALA A 305 -7.25 -14.70 -8.97
CA ALA A 305 -7.37 -15.20 -7.61
C ALA A 305 -8.63 -16.06 -7.42
N GLU A 306 -9.77 -15.74 -8.05
CA GLU A 306 -10.94 -16.61 -8.03
C GLU A 306 -10.66 -17.97 -8.69
N PHE A 307 -9.98 -17.96 -9.84
CA PHE A 307 -9.54 -19.17 -10.52
C PHE A 307 -8.68 -20.04 -9.58
N LEU A 308 -7.68 -19.46 -8.92
CA LEU A 308 -6.83 -20.19 -7.98
C LEU A 308 -7.57 -20.63 -6.71
N ASN A 309 -8.61 -19.92 -6.27
CA ASN A 309 -9.43 -20.37 -5.14
C ASN A 309 -10.33 -21.57 -5.50
N ARG A 310 -10.79 -21.65 -6.75
CA ARG A 310 -11.65 -22.74 -7.21
C ARG A 310 -10.88 -23.95 -7.70
N ARG A 311 -9.63 -23.78 -8.11
CA ARG A 311 -8.79 -24.83 -8.70
C ARG A 311 -7.63 -25.16 -7.78
N PRO A 312 -7.25 -26.44 -7.65
CA PRO A 312 -6.15 -26.87 -6.78
C PRO A 312 -4.76 -26.52 -7.34
N ILE A 313 -4.62 -25.42 -8.11
CA ILE A 313 -3.37 -25.05 -8.77
C ILE A 313 -2.39 -24.52 -7.73
N LYS A 314 -1.25 -25.19 -7.59
CA LYS A 314 -0.16 -24.74 -6.73
C LYS A 314 1.00 -24.13 -7.52
N THR A 315 1.79 -23.30 -6.87
CA THR A 315 2.94 -22.63 -7.48
C THR A 315 4.23 -23.11 -6.84
N LEU A 316 5.19 -23.51 -7.66
CA LEU A 316 6.54 -23.87 -7.26
C LEU A 316 7.54 -22.83 -7.79
N MET A 317 8.18 -22.08 -6.89
CA MET A 317 9.25 -21.12 -7.20
C MET A 317 10.60 -21.75 -6.85
N ILE A 318 11.26 -22.39 -7.82
CA ILE A 318 12.42 -23.26 -7.56
C ILE A 318 13.70 -22.65 -8.13
N LYS A 319 14.79 -22.66 -7.35
CA LYS A 319 16.10 -22.22 -7.83
C LYS A 319 16.60 -23.13 -8.94
N GLN A 320 17.30 -22.56 -9.92
CA GLN A 320 17.86 -23.31 -11.04
C GLN A 320 18.67 -24.56 -10.61
N THR A 321 19.47 -24.45 -9.56
CA THR A 321 20.31 -25.55 -9.04
C THR A 321 19.51 -26.72 -8.45
N GLU A 322 18.21 -26.53 -8.25
CA GLU A 322 17.29 -27.48 -7.62
C GLU A 322 16.21 -27.99 -8.59
N MET A 323 16.23 -27.54 -9.86
CA MET A 323 15.33 -27.96 -10.93
C MET A 323 15.92 -29.04 -11.86
N GLY A 324 17.19 -29.40 -11.68
CA GLY A 324 17.84 -30.44 -12.47
C GLY A 324 17.45 -31.86 -12.03
N THR A 325 18.18 -32.86 -12.52
CA THR A 325 17.99 -34.28 -12.11
C THR A 325 19.01 -34.76 -11.08
N GLY A 326 19.74 -33.83 -10.45
CA GLY A 326 20.82 -34.13 -9.49
C GLY A 326 20.35 -34.29 -8.04
N LYS A 327 21.31 -34.54 -7.14
CA LYS A 327 21.09 -34.78 -5.70
C LYS A 327 20.34 -33.63 -5.00
N THR A 328 20.66 -32.37 -5.34
CA THR A 328 20.02 -31.17 -4.77
C THR A 328 18.55 -31.10 -5.12
N ALA A 329 18.21 -31.38 -6.38
CA ALA A 329 16.82 -31.49 -6.81
C ALA A 329 16.15 -32.66 -6.09
N TYR A 330 16.75 -33.85 -6.06
CA TYR A 330 16.15 -35.04 -5.43
C TYR A 330 15.81 -34.82 -3.95
N ALA A 331 16.61 -34.05 -3.22
CA ALA A 331 16.36 -33.68 -1.84
C ALA A 331 15.07 -32.87 -1.63
N LEU A 332 14.52 -32.22 -2.67
CA LEU A 332 13.24 -31.52 -2.60
C LEU A 332 12.01 -32.43 -2.79
N LYS A 333 12.20 -33.70 -3.22
CA LYS A 333 11.11 -34.60 -3.62
C LYS A 333 10.00 -34.67 -2.59
N ASP A 334 10.35 -34.89 -1.32
CA ASP A 334 9.37 -35.11 -0.26
C ASP A 334 8.71 -33.80 0.19
N LYS A 335 9.47 -32.70 0.19
CA LYS A 335 8.93 -31.36 0.49
C LYS A 335 7.91 -30.94 -0.57
N VAL A 336 8.26 -31.10 -1.84
CA VAL A 336 7.38 -30.79 -2.97
C VAL A 336 6.21 -31.79 -3.02
N GLY A 337 6.45 -33.08 -2.76
CA GLY A 337 5.41 -34.11 -2.69
C GLY A 337 4.35 -33.80 -1.63
N LYS A 338 4.78 -33.48 -0.40
CA LYS A 338 3.87 -33.03 0.66
C LYS A 338 3.10 -31.77 0.27
N PHE A 339 3.78 -30.81 -0.35
CA PHE A 339 3.15 -29.57 -0.78
C PHE A 339 2.13 -29.80 -1.90
N LEU A 340 2.43 -30.61 -2.91
CA LEU A 340 1.51 -30.90 -4.02
C LEU A 340 0.46 -31.97 -3.69
N GLY A 341 0.64 -32.74 -2.61
CA GLY A 341 -0.20 -33.91 -2.33
C GLY A 341 0.10 -35.10 -3.25
N LEU A 342 1.36 -35.26 -3.66
CA LEU A 342 1.82 -36.33 -4.56
C LEU A 342 2.78 -37.27 -3.83
N ASP A 343 2.55 -38.59 -3.95
CA ASP A 343 3.45 -39.62 -3.41
C ASP A 343 4.83 -39.60 -4.08
N ASN A 344 4.87 -39.24 -5.37
CA ASN A 344 6.09 -39.06 -6.12
C ASN A 344 6.09 -37.75 -6.92
N ALA A 345 6.59 -36.68 -6.32
CA ALA A 345 6.75 -35.40 -7.00
C ALA A 345 8.04 -35.25 -7.82
N TRP A 346 8.84 -36.31 -8.00
CA TRP A 346 10.15 -36.18 -8.64
C TRP A 346 10.06 -35.51 -10.03
N GLY A 347 9.14 -35.99 -10.88
CA GLY A 347 8.91 -35.41 -12.21
C GLY A 347 8.10 -34.11 -12.23
N ALA A 348 7.60 -33.62 -11.08
CA ALA A 348 6.71 -32.48 -11.04
C ALA A 348 7.44 -31.13 -11.18
N TYR A 349 8.72 -31.06 -10.78
CA TYR A 349 9.48 -29.80 -10.74
C TYR A 349 10.86 -29.88 -11.40
N ASN A 350 11.27 -31.05 -11.89
CA ASN A 350 12.57 -31.22 -12.52
C ASN A 350 12.50 -31.18 -14.05
N THR A 351 13.62 -30.84 -14.68
CA THR A 351 13.77 -30.84 -16.13
C THR A 351 15.25 -31.07 -16.51
N ARG A 352 15.47 -31.70 -17.68
CA ARG A 352 16.82 -31.85 -18.25
C ARG A 352 17.31 -30.57 -18.94
N LYS A 353 16.43 -29.61 -19.21
CA LYS A 353 16.72 -28.39 -19.99
C LYS A 353 16.72 -27.12 -19.11
N VAL A 354 17.22 -27.21 -17.88
CA VAL A 354 17.07 -26.15 -16.87
C VAL A 354 17.58 -24.77 -17.34
N SER A 355 18.66 -24.74 -18.12
CA SER A 355 19.23 -23.48 -18.65
C SER A 355 18.34 -22.81 -19.70
N GLN A 356 17.45 -23.57 -20.36
CA GLN A 356 16.64 -23.09 -21.48
C GLN A 356 15.22 -22.68 -21.08
N VAL A 357 14.77 -23.05 -19.89
CA VAL A 357 13.38 -22.80 -19.44
C VAL A 357 13.35 -21.83 -18.26
N ASN A 358 12.42 -20.88 -18.29
CA ASN A 358 12.16 -19.95 -17.18
C ASN A 358 10.98 -20.38 -16.31
N GLY A 359 10.09 -21.21 -16.85
CA GLY A 359 9.00 -21.86 -16.16
C GLY A 359 8.52 -23.04 -16.99
N PHE A 360 7.60 -23.81 -16.41
CA PHE A 360 6.80 -24.78 -17.15
C PHE A 360 5.57 -25.20 -16.35
N THR A 361 4.58 -25.69 -17.07
CA THR A 361 3.44 -26.44 -16.54
C THR A 361 2.98 -27.48 -17.56
N TYR A 362 2.03 -28.33 -17.20
CA TYR A 362 1.46 -29.33 -18.09
C TYR A 362 0.02 -29.63 -17.70
N GLN A 363 -0.79 -30.08 -18.66
CA GLN A 363 -2.25 -30.18 -18.51
C GLN A 363 -2.71 -31.07 -17.35
N GLN A 364 -1.97 -32.14 -17.04
CA GLN A 364 -2.29 -33.03 -15.93
C GLN A 364 -1.71 -32.56 -14.59
N GLY A 365 -0.79 -31.60 -14.61
CA GLY A 365 -0.15 -31.04 -13.42
C GLY A 365 -1.01 -29.93 -12.88
N GLU A 366 -1.57 -30.10 -11.68
CA GLU A 366 -2.31 -29.05 -10.98
C GLU A 366 -1.33 -28.07 -10.30
N HIS A 367 -0.29 -27.66 -11.03
CA HIS A 367 0.71 -26.74 -10.55
C HIS A 367 1.51 -26.07 -11.67
N VAL A 368 2.14 -24.96 -11.33
CA VAL A 368 3.10 -24.24 -12.19
C VAL A 368 4.47 -24.23 -11.55
N VAL A 369 5.52 -24.28 -12.36
CA VAL A 369 6.92 -24.20 -11.91
C VAL A 369 7.57 -22.98 -12.53
N VAL A 370 8.21 -22.16 -11.70
CA VAL A 370 8.91 -20.94 -12.13
C VAL A 370 10.33 -20.97 -11.58
N LYS A 371 11.29 -20.74 -12.47
CA LYS A 371 12.72 -20.66 -12.15
C LYS A 371 13.03 -19.33 -11.48
N VAL A 372 13.70 -19.40 -10.32
CA VAL A 372 14.10 -18.23 -9.55
C VAL A 372 15.59 -18.25 -9.23
N LYS A 373 16.16 -17.09 -8.89
CA LYS A 373 17.52 -16.94 -8.36
C LYS A 373 17.44 -16.74 -6.84
N ALA A 374 18.50 -17.15 -6.14
CA ALA A 374 18.58 -16.92 -4.69
C ALA A 374 18.54 -15.42 -4.31
N THR A 375 18.96 -14.54 -5.24
CA THR A 375 18.99 -13.09 -5.07
C THR A 375 17.71 -12.38 -5.50
N ASP A 376 16.75 -13.08 -6.13
CA ASP A 376 15.51 -12.45 -6.58
C ASP A 376 14.71 -11.98 -5.38
N ASN A 377 14.12 -10.78 -5.49
CA ASN A 377 13.23 -10.20 -4.50
C ASN A 377 12.03 -9.59 -5.23
N LEU A 378 10.89 -10.26 -5.18
CA LEU A 378 9.68 -9.85 -5.92
C LEU A 378 9.19 -8.44 -5.53
N LEU A 379 9.53 -7.94 -4.34
CA LEU A 379 9.20 -6.58 -3.91
C LEU A 379 9.96 -5.50 -4.69
N LYS A 380 10.93 -5.89 -5.52
CA LYS A 380 11.69 -5.00 -6.41
C LYS A 380 11.25 -5.12 -7.87
N THR A 381 10.15 -5.81 -8.15
CA THR A 381 9.58 -5.91 -9.49
C THR A 381 9.17 -4.52 -9.98
N ASP A 382 9.57 -4.19 -11.20
CA ASP A 382 9.36 -2.89 -11.83
C ASP A 382 7.99 -2.87 -12.51
N ILE A 383 6.96 -2.46 -11.77
CA ILE A 383 5.56 -2.48 -12.22
C ILE A 383 5.36 -1.65 -13.49
N ASP A 384 6.04 -0.51 -13.60
CA ASP A 384 5.96 0.35 -14.78
C ASP A 384 6.58 -0.36 -16.00
N ALA A 385 7.72 -1.04 -15.83
CA ALA A 385 8.29 -1.86 -16.89
C ALA A 385 7.40 -3.05 -17.28
N MET A 386 6.63 -3.64 -16.35
CA MET A 386 5.65 -4.68 -16.69
C MET A 386 4.58 -4.14 -17.65
N LYS A 387 4.00 -2.97 -17.38
CA LYS A 387 3.02 -2.36 -18.31
C LYS A 387 3.65 -1.93 -19.61
N LYS A 388 4.87 -1.38 -19.54
CA LYS A 388 5.65 -0.99 -20.71
C LYS A 388 5.95 -2.19 -21.59
N SER A 389 6.18 -3.38 -21.05
CA SER A 389 6.47 -4.57 -21.85
C SER A 389 5.26 -4.99 -22.71
N VAL A 390 4.04 -4.90 -22.18
CA VAL A 390 2.80 -5.13 -22.95
C VAL A 390 2.62 -4.04 -24.02
N SER A 391 2.78 -2.77 -23.63
CA SER A 391 2.64 -1.64 -24.57
C SER A 391 3.64 -1.73 -25.73
N LEU A 392 4.89 -2.09 -25.45
CA LEU A 392 5.92 -2.29 -26.48
C LEU A 392 5.65 -3.52 -27.35
N ALA A 393 5.12 -4.61 -26.78
CA ALA A 393 4.72 -5.76 -27.58
C ALA A 393 3.64 -5.35 -28.60
N ILE A 394 2.60 -4.62 -28.16
CA ILE A 394 1.54 -4.07 -29.02
C ILE A 394 2.12 -3.14 -30.09
N GLU A 395 3.00 -2.22 -29.72
CA GLU A 395 3.61 -1.27 -30.66
C GLU A 395 4.40 -1.98 -31.75
N THR A 396 5.23 -2.96 -31.38
CA THR A 396 6.01 -3.75 -32.34
C THR A 396 5.12 -4.66 -33.19
N GLU A 397 4.01 -5.14 -32.65
CA GLU A 397 3.00 -5.88 -33.39
C GLU A 397 2.38 -5.01 -34.49
N ARG A 398 1.91 -3.81 -34.13
CA ARG A 398 1.32 -2.86 -35.10
C ARG A 398 2.31 -2.47 -36.18
N THR A 399 3.56 -2.21 -35.78
CA THR A 399 4.65 -1.88 -36.72
C THR A 399 4.89 -3.05 -37.66
N ALA A 400 5.11 -4.26 -37.13
CA ALA A 400 5.32 -5.48 -37.91
C ALA A 400 4.17 -5.75 -38.89
N ALA A 401 2.92 -5.57 -38.46
CA ALA A 401 1.75 -5.75 -39.31
C ALA A 401 1.71 -4.72 -40.46
N SER A 402 2.02 -3.45 -40.17
CA SER A 402 2.01 -2.37 -41.17
C SER A 402 3.02 -2.55 -42.30
N VAL A 403 4.13 -3.25 -42.04
CA VAL A 403 5.19 -3.51 -43.02
C VAL A 403 5.30 -4.99 -43.40
N SER A 404 4.39 -5.84 -42.92
CA SER A 404 4.40 -7.29 -43.13
C SER A 404 5.73 -7.97 -42.75
N GLU A 405 6.38 -7.53 -41.66
CA GLU A 405 7.66 -8.06 -41.18
C GLU A 405 7.53 -8.62 -39.75
N PRO A 406 7.16 -9.91 -39.59
CA PRO A 406 6.93 -10.51 -38.27
C PRO A 406 8.15 -10.54 -37.35
N LEU A 407 9.38 -10.44 -37.89
CA LEU A 407 10.60 -10.42 -37.08
C LEU A 407 10.75 -9.15 -36.25
N LEU A 408 10.01 -8.08 -36.57
CA LEU A 408 9.98 -6.85 -35.77
C LEU A 408 9.22 -7.02 -34.45
N LYS A 409 8.32 -8.02 -34.34
CA LYS A 409 7.59 -8.30 -33.10
C LYS A 409 8.56 -8.69 -31.99
N ARG A 410 8.26 -8.26 -30.76
CA ARG A 410 8.96 -8.76 -29.57
C ARG A 410 8.86 -10.29 -29.47
N TRP A 411 9.90 -10.92 -28.93
CA TRP A 411 9.93 -12.39 -28.77
C TRP A 411 8.89 -12.87 -27.75
N THR A 412 8.95 -12.40 -26.51
CA THR A 412 7.96 -12.64 -25.43
C THR A 412 7.71 -11.37 -24.61
N ILE A 413 6.64 -11.35 -23.83
CA ILE A 413 6.41 -10.29 -22.83
C ILE A 413 7.51 -10.29 -21.76
N THR A 414 7.91 -11.48 -21.29
CA THR A 414 8.97 -11.64 -20.27
C THR A 414 10.31 -11.08 -20.74
N GLU A 415 10.77 -11.42 -21.96
CA GLU A 415 12.03 -10.89 -22.48
C GLU A 415 11.95 -9.37 -22.69
N THR A 416 10.80 -8.87 -23.14
CA THR A 416 10.59 -7.43 -23.30
C THR A 416 10.70 -6.70 -21.97
N TYR A 417 10.17 -7.27 -20.90
CA TYR A 417 10.35 -6.76 -19.55
C TYR A 417 11.83 -6.79 -19.12
N GLU A 418 12.51 -7.93 -19.28
CA GLU A 418 13.92 -8.08 -18.89
C GLU A 418 14.83 -7.04 -19.57
N LYS A 419 14.47 -6.61 -20.78
CA LYS A 419 15.19 -5.58 -21.55
C LYS A 419 14.83 -4.14 -21.16
N THR A 420 13.73 -3.91 -20.44
CA THR A 420 13.20 -2.56 -20.18
C THR A 420 13.17 -2.19 -18.71
N ALA A 421 13.13 -3.17 -17.82
CA ALA A 421 13.14 -2.97 -16.38
C ALA A 421 14.50 -2.46 -15.88
N ALA A 422 14.47 -1.74 -14.76
CA ALA A 422 15.69 -1.31 -14.09
C ALA A 422 16.61 -2.50 -13.76
N ALA A 423 17.93 -2.26 -13.81
CA ALA A 423 18.92 -3.29 -13.55
C ALA A 423 18.68 -3.97 -12.17
N LYS A 424 18.59 -5.31 -12.17
CA LYS A 424 18.26 -6.19 -11.02
C LYS A 424 16.78 -6.36 -10.67
N SER A 425 15.84 -5.86 -11.49
CA SER A 425 14.42 -6.12 -11.25
C SER A 425 14.00 -7.55 -11.67
N PRO A 426 13.34 -8.34 -10.80
CA PRO A 426 12.92 -9.70 -11.12
C PRO A 426 11.68 -9.73 -12.03
N GLY A 427 11.71 -10.57 -13.07
CA GLY A 427 10.61 -10.81 -14.03
C GLY A 427 9.76 -12.05 -13.74
N GLN A 428 9.99 -12.69 -12.58
CA GLN A 428 9.40 -13.98 -12.22
C GLN A 428 7.87 -13.96 -12.17
N VAL A 429 7.24 -12.83 -11.84
CA VAL A 429 5.77 -12.71 -11.82
C VAL A 429 5.20 -12.76 -13.23
N ILE A 430 5.88 -12.22 -14.24
CA ILE A 430 5.44 -12.30 -15.64
C ILE A 430 5.52 -13.74 -16.13
N THR A 431 6.65 -14.41 -15.86
CA THR A 431 6.79 -15.84 -16.15
C THR A 431 5.72 -16.66 -15.43
N TRP A 432 5.44 -16.36 -14.16
CA TRP A 432 4.37 -17.03 -13.42
C TRP A 432 2.99 -16.83 -14.04
N LEU A 433 2.65 -15.61 -14.49
CA LEU A 433 1.41 -15.33 -15.20
C LEU A 433 1.32 -16.11 -16.52
N HIS A 434 2.43 -16.23 -17.25
CA HIS A 434 2.50 -17.03 -18.47
C HIS A 434 2.19 -18.52 -18.19
N GLU A 435 2.88 -19.13 -17.23
CA GLU A 435 2.62 -20.53 -16.86
C GLU A 435 1.19 -20.73 -16.31
N LEU A 436 0.69 -19.76 -15.55
CA LEU A 436 -0.68 -19.78 -15.06
C LEU A 436 -1.69 -19.67 -16.20
N GLY A 437 -1.37 -18.93 -17.26
CA GLY A 437 -2.19 -18.81 -18.47
C GLY A 437 -2.41 -20.15 -19.16
N HIS A 438 -1.41 -21.03 -19.17
CA HIS A 438 -1.59 -22.41 -19.63
C HIS A 438 -2.57 -23.17 -18.73
N GLN A 439 -2.48 -23.06 -17.40
CA GLN A 439 -3.43 -23.71 -16.49
C GLN A 439 -4.86 -23.20 -16.68
N VAL A 440 -5.05 -21.88 -16.81
CA VAL A 440 -6.35 -21.31 -17.13
C VAL A 440 -6.88 -21.87 -18.46
N HIS A 441 -6.03 -21.96 -19.48
CA HIS A 441 -6.38 -22.55 -20.77
C HIS A 441 -6.77 -24.03 -20.67
N PHE A 442 -6.04 -24.82 -19.88
CA PHE A 442 -6.36 -26.23 -19.63
C PHE A 442 -7.72 -26.40 -18.96
N TRP A 443 -7.99 -25.61 -17.92
CA TRP A 443 -9.26 -25.63 -17.19
C TRP A 443 -10.42 -25.01 -17.95
N ALA A 444 -10.15 -24.19 -18.98
CA ALA A 444 -11.15 -23.74 -19.95
C ALA A 444 -11.50 -24.81 -21.01
N GLY A 445 -10.92 -26.02 -20.93
CA GLY A 445 -11.16 -27.10 -21.89
C GLY A 445 -10.24 -27.04 -23.12
N THR A 446 -9.09 -26.37 -23.02
CA THR A 446 -8.11 -26.26 -24.11
C THR A 446 -8.68 -25.79 -25.45
N PRO A 447 -9.46 -24.70 -25.49
CA PRO A 447 -10.00 -24.19 -26.75
C PRO A 447 -8.89 -23.92 -27.77
N ARG A 448 -9.21 -24.13 -29.05
CA ARG A 448 -8.35 -23.65 -30.14
C ARG A 448 -8.50 -22.13 -30.25
N VAL A 449 -7.45 -21.45 -30.71
CA VAL A 449 -7.54 -20.04 -31.10
C VAL A 449 -8.73 -19.87 -32.05
N PRO A 450 -9.65 -18.93 -31.79
CA PRO A 450 -10.77 -18.66 -32.69
C PRO A 450 -10.27 -18.40 -34.12
N GLY A 451 -10.97 -18.92 -35.12
CA GLY A 451 -10.53 -18.82 -36.52
C GLY A 451 -10.24 -17.39 -36.98
N ALA A 452 -11.05 -16.43 -36.53
CA ALA A 452 -10.87 -15.00 -36.81
C ALA A 452 -9.62 -14.38 -36.18
N LEU A 453 -9.06 -15.00 -35.12
CA LEU A 453 -7.91 -14.51 -34.36
C LEU A 453 -6.63 -15.31 -34.63
N LYS A 454 -6.66 -16.28 -35.55
CA LYS A 454 -5.56 -17.23 -35.77
C LYS A 454 -4.24 -16.54 -36.16
N ASP A 455 -4.33 -15.44 -36.91
CA ASP A 455 -3.16 -14.64 -37.33
C ASP A 455 -2.91 -13.43 -36.42
N THR A 456 -3.71 -13.25 -35.36
CA THR A 456 -3.61 -12.17 -34.39
C THR A 456 -2.76 -12.62 -33.20
N TYR A 457 -1.46 -12.35 -33.24
CA TYR A 457 -0.55 -12.71 -32.14
C TYR A 457 0.37 -11.57 -31.72
N LEU A 458 0.41 -11.32 -30.41
CA LEU A 458 1.08 -10.18 -29.80
C LEU A 458 2.62 -10.27 -29.86
N THR A 459 3.16 -11.47 -29.68
CA THR A 459 4.60 -11.74 -29.65
C THR A 459 4.95 -12.85 -30.63
N ARG A 460 6.23 -12.94 -31.06
CA ARG A 460 6.67 -14.04 -31.95
C ARG A 460 6.44 -15.40 -31.29
N TYR A 461 6.65 -15.48 -29.98
CA TYR A 461 6.44 -16.70 -29.22
C TYR A 461 4.97 -17.12 -29.18
N ALA A 462 4.03 -16.17 -29.12
CA ALA A 462 2.59 -16.46 -29.20
C ALA A 462 2.17 -17.15 -30.51
N ASN A 463 2.98 -17.06 -31.57
CA ASN A 463 2.74 -17.75 -32.85
C ASN A 463 3.28 -19.20 -32.89
N THR A 464 3.92 -19.68 -31.82
CA THR A 464 4.55 -21.01 -31.82
C THR A 464 3.52 -22.12 -31.90
N ASN A 465 2.47 -22.04 -31.07
CA ASN A 465 1.40 -23.02 -31.03
C ASN A 465 0.18 -22.47 -30.28
N ASN A 466 -0.90 -23.27 -30.22
CA ASN A 466 -2.13 -22.91 -29.55
C ASN A 466 -1.93 -22.55 -28.06
N HIS A 467 -1.10 -23.27 -27.33
CA HIS A 467 -0.88 -23.03 -25.90
C HIS A 467 -0.12 -21.73 -25.65
N GLU A 468 0.93 -21.45 -26.42
CA GLU A 468 1.70 -20.20 -26.28
C GLU A 468 0.87 -18.97 -26.65
N TRP A 469 0.00 -19.09 -27.65
CA TRP A 469 -0.95 -18.04 -27.97
C TRP A 469 -1.80 -17.69 -26.75
N HIS A 470 -2.33 -18.70 -26.05
CA HIS A 470 -3.16 -18.47 -24.88
C HIS A 470 -2.36 -17.89 -23.69
N ALA A 471 -1.17 -18.43 -23.41
CA ALA A 471 -0.37 -17.98 -22.27
C ALA A 471 0.17 -16.56 -22.42
N GLU A 472 0.69 -16.19 -23.60
CA GLU A 472 1.21 -14.84 -23.84
C GLU A 472 0.09 -13.79 -23.79
N HIS A 473 -1.05 -14.03 -24.45
CA HIS A 473 -2.15 -13.06 -24.42
C HIS A 473 -2.86 -13.03 -23.08
N PHE A 474 -2.94 -14.15 -22.34
CA PHE A 474 -3.41 -14.13 -20.95
C PHE A 474 -2.51 -13.25 -20.09
N THR A 475 -1.19 -13.36 -20.24
CA THR A 475 -0.23 -12.53 -19.51
C THR A 475 -0.45 -11.04 -19.81
N ALA A 476 -0.61 -10.67 -21.08
CA ALA A 476 -0.95 -9.30 -21.47
C ALA A 476 -2.31 -8.85 -20.91
N TRP A 477 -3.32 -9.74 -20.94
CA TRP A 477 -4.65 -9.47 -20.40
C TRP A 477 -4.60 -9.19 -18.89
N VAL A 478 -3.85 -9.96 -18.11
CA VAL A 478 -3.69 -9.71 -16.67
C VAL A 478 -2.93 -8.41 -16.40
N ILE A 479 -1.85 -8.15 -17.14
CA ILE A 479 -1.00 -6.98 -16.89
C ILE A 479 -1.69 -5.68 -17.32
N ASP A 480 -2.32 -5.64 -18.50
CA ASP A 480 -2.93 -4.44 -19.05
C ASP A 480 -4.06 -4.74 -20.06
N ARG A 481 -5.20 -5.22 -19.54
CA ARG A 481 -6.40 -5.53 -20.36
C ARG A 481 -6.86 -4.36 -21.23
N ASP A 482 -6.75 -3.13 -20.74
CA ASP A 482 -7.18 -1.93 -21.48
C ASP A 482 -6.30 -1.66 -22.69
N ALA A 483 -4.97 -1.79 -22.54
CA ALA A 483 -4.06 -1.70 -23.67
C ALA A 483 -4.31 -2.83 -24.67
N LEU A 484 -4.53 -4.06 -24.19
CA LEU A 484 -4.87 -5.20 -25.04
C LEU A 484 -6.16 -4.96 -25.82
N ALA A 485 -7.20 -4.43 -25.18
CA ALA A 485 -8.47 -4.09 -25.84
C ALA A 485 -8.31 -2.94 -26.85
N GLY A 486 -7.45 -1.96 -26.56
CA GLY A 486 -7.09 -0.89 -27.50
C GLY A 486 -6.29 -1.38 -28.71
N TRP A 487 -5.59 -2.51 -28.59
CA TRP A 487 -4.95 -3.20 -29.71
C TRP A 487 -5.95 -4.06 -30.49
N ASN A 488 -6.65 -4.96 -29.80
CA ASN A 488 -7.68 -5.82 -30.37
C ASN A 488 -8.72 -6.18 -29.30
N LEU A 489 -9.93 -5.62 -29.44
CA LEU A 489 -11.02 -5.82 -28.49
C LEU A 489 -11.49 -7.28 -28.44
N GLU A 490 -11.56 -7.97 -29.59
CA GLU A 490 -12.00 -9.37 -29.65
C GLU A 490 -11.08 -10.29 -28.86
N VAL A 491 -9.77 -10.04 -28.88
CA VAL A 491 -8.79 -10.76 -28.05
C VAL A 491 -9.06 -10.50 -26.57
N ALA A 492 -9.23 -9.24 -26.15
CA ALA A 492 -9.47 -8.93 -24.74
C ALA A 492 -10.76 -9.57 -24.21
N GLU A 493 -11.85 -9.50 -24.97
CA GLU A 493 -13.13 -10.13 -24.61
C GLU A 493 -13.06 -11.67 -24.65
N TYR A 494 -12.26 -12.22 -25.55
CA TYR A 494 -11.99 -13.66 -25.57
C TYR A 494 -11.42 -14.13 -24.23
N PHE A 495 -10.41 -13.43 -23.70
CA PHE A 495 -9.82 -13.77 -22.41
C PHE A 495 -10.78 -13.52 -21.24
N ASP A 496 -11.63 -12.48 -21.30
CA ASP A 496 -12.68 -12.30 -20.28
C ASP A 496 -13.57 -13.55 -20.17
N ARG A 497 -14.03 -14.08 -21.30
CA ARG A 497 -14.88 -15.29 -21.37
C ARG A 497 -14.11 -16.56 -21.02
N MET A 498 -12.88 -16.71 -21.51
CA MET A 498 -12.09 -17.91 -21.27
C MET A 498 -11.77 -18.09 -19.79
N VAL A 499 -11.42 -17.00 -19.10
CA VAL A 499 -11.14 -17.05 -17.66
C VAL A 499 -12.43 -17.35 -16.88
N ASP A 500 -13.56 -16.77 -17.26
CA ASP A 500 -14.85 -17.07 -16.62
C ASP A 500 -15.25 -18.55 -16.83
N ASN A 501 -14.99 -19.11 -18.01
CA ASN A 501 -15.18 -20.54 -18.27
C ASN A 501 -14.26 -21.40 -17.41
N ALA A 502 -12.98 -21.03 -17.28
CA ALA A 502 -12.03 -21.74 -16.42
C ALA A 502 -12.42 -21.68 -14.93
N ILE A 503 -13.05 -20.59 -14.47
CA ILE A 503 -13.61 -20.43 -13.12
C ILE A 503 -14.89 -21.26 -12.94
N GLY A 504 -15.79 -21.22 -13.93
CA GLY A 504 -17.12 -21.84 -13.88
C GLY A 504 -17.14 -23.35 -14.15
N TRP A 505 -16.07 -23.92 -14.70
CA TRP A 505 -16.01 -25.33 -15.09
C TRP A 505 -16.35 -26.27 -13.91
N GLN A 506 -17.40 -27.09 -14.05
CA GLN A 506 -17.82 -28.02 -13.01
C GLN A 506 -17.02 -29.32 -13.12
N TYR A 507 -16.37 -29.71 -12.03
CA TYR A 507 -15.60 -30.95 -11.93
C TYR A 507 -16.55 -32.15 -11.88
N ASN A 508 -16.87 -32.72 -13.06
CA ASN A 508 -17.48 -34.03 -13.13
C ASN A 508 -16.41 -35.09 -12.85
N LYS A 509 -16.29 -35.53 -11.57
CA LYS A 509 -15.54 -36.73 -11.19
C LYS A 509 -16.00 -37.89 -12.07
N GLY A 510 -15.21 -38.25 -13.07
CA GLY A 510 -15.37 -39.52 -13.79
C GLY A 510 -15.32 -39.47 -15.30
N LYS A 511 -15.38 -38.30 -15.97
CA LYS A 511 -15.23 -38.25 -17.43
C LYS A 511 -14.49 -36.98 -17.88
N ARG A 512 -13.16 -37.10 -18.03
CA ARG A 512 -12.45 -36.36 -19.08
C ARG A 512 -12.88 -37.00 -20.40
N ASN A 513 -13.98 -36.53 -20.99
CA ASN A 513 -14.32 -36.94 -22.36
C ASN A 513 -13.83 -35.86 -23.33
N PRO A 514 -13.36 -36.28 -24.52
CA PRO A 514 -12.37 -35.58 -25.34
C PRO A 514 -12.85 -34.28 -25.96
#